data_AF-A0A836BR24-F1
#
_entry.id   AF-A0A836BR24-F1
#
_cell.length_a   1.000
_cell.length_b   1.000
_cell.length_c   1.000
_cell.angle_alpha   90.00
_cell.angle_beta   90.00
_cell.angle_gamma   90.00
#
_symmetry.space_group_name_H-M   'P 1'
#
loop_
_entity.id
_entity.type
_entity.pdbx_description
1 polymer ?
#
loop_
_entity_poly.entity_id
_entity_poly.type
_entity_poly.pdbx_seq_one_letter_code
_entity_poly.pdbx_strand_id
1 'polypeptide(L)'
;MAVDPFAVRARPLFLGAPCSLCARPVCTGDACSVFYAKRFCADCARANVAAFPPAVLKASAKVFGSAAPPGAASYSNRTFLSVATLWI
;
A
#
# COMPACT_ATOMS: atom_id res chain seq x y z
N MET A 1 17.80 27.94 -20.77
CA MET A 1 18.05 26.75 -19.95
C MET A 1 17.05 25.68 -20.36
N ALA A 2 17.51 24.58 -20.96
CA ALA A 2 16.62 23.51 -21.41
C ALA A 2 16.23 22.62 -20.21
N VAL A 3 14.92 22.39 -20.04
CA VAL A 3 14.41 21.39 -19.08
C VAL A 3 14.61 20.01 -19.69
N ASP A 4 15.14 19.08 -18.90
CA ASP A 4 15.30 17.68 -19.30
C ASP A 4 13.93 17.06 -19.65
N PRO A 5 13.72 16.58 -20.89
CA PRO A 5 12.45 15.97 -21.31
C PRO A 5 12.14 14.65 -20.58
N PHE A 6 13.12 14.06 -19.87
CA PHE A 6 12.95 12.86 -19.05
C PHE A 6 12.70 13.16 -17.57
N ALA A 7 12.70 14.42 -17.16
CA ALA A 7 12.37 14.81 -15.79
C ALA A 7 10.89 14.51 -15.51
N VAL A 8 10.63 13.34 -14.93
CA VAL A 8 9.29 12.90 -14.52
C VAL A 8 8.78 13.85 -13.45
N ARG A 9 7.80 14.70 -13.81
CA ARG A 9 7.09 15.57 -12.85
C ARG A 9 6.08 14.82 -11.99
N ALA A 10 5.69 13.61 -12.42
CA ALA A 10 4.83 12.74 -11.66
C ALA A 10 5.56 12.18 -10.43
N ARG A 11 4.83 11.94 -9.34
CA ARG A 11 5.34 11.18 -8.19
C ARG A 11 4.95 9.71 -8.39
N PRO A 12 5.80 8.87 -9.00
CA PRO A 12 5.44 7.48 -9.25
C PRO A 12 5.22 6.74 -7.93
N LEU A 13 4.23 5.85 -7.92
CA LEU A 13 4.02 4.93 -6.82
C LEU A 13 5.04 3.79 -6.94
N PHE A 14 5.87 3.62 -5.91
CA PHE A 14 6.80 2.49 -5.85
C PHE A 14 6.14 1.29 -5.17
N LEU A 15 6.05 0.17 -5.88
CA LEU A 15 5.60 -1.10 -5.33
C LEU A 15 6.74 -1.75 -4.54
N GLY A 16 6.39 -2.29 -3.38
CA GLY A 16 7.27 -3.11 -2.55
C GLY A 16 7.00 -4.60 -2.75
N ALA A 17 7.40 -5.37 -1.73
CA ALA A 17 7.17 -6.80 -1.62
C ALA A 17 5.71 -7.13 -1.28
N PRO A 18 5.25 -8.36 -1.57
CA PRO A 18 3.95 -8.85 -1.12
C PRO A 18 3.79 -8.76 0.40
N CYS A 19 2.58 -8.47 0.86
CA CYS A 19 2.25 -8.56 2.29
C CYS A 19 2.42 -10.01 2.78
N SER A 20 3.13 -10.19 3.88
CA SER A 20 3.41 -11.54 4.41
C SER A 20 2.21 -12.27 5.01
N LEU A 21 1.06 -11.62 5.16
CA LEU A 21 -0.18 -12.25 5.64
C LEU A 21 -1.18 -12.51 4.51
N CYS A 22 -1.43 -11.51 3.65
CA CYS A 22 -2.44 -11.62 2.59
C CYS A 22 -1.88 -11.75 1.16
N ALA A 23 -0.54 -11.80 1.00
CA ALA A 23 0.17 -11.90 -0.28
C ALA A 23 -0.11 -10.79 -1.31
N ARG A 24 -0.92 -9.77 -0.98
CA ARG A 24 -1.19 -8.64 -1.87
C ARG A 24 0.07 -7.81 -2.11
N PRO A 25 0.35 -7.37 -3.35
CA PRO A 25 1.40 -6.39 -3.61
C PRO A 25 1.06 -5.08 -2.89
N VAL A 26 2.04 -4.46 -2.23
CA VAL A 26 1.81 -3.23 -1.46
C VAL A 26 2.92 -2.20 -1.74
N CYS A 27 2.60 -0.91 -1.74
CA CYS A 27 3.59 0.13 -1.96
C CYS A 27 4.60 0.27 -0.82
N THR A 28 5.71 0.96 -1.09
CA THR A 28 6.77 1.26 -0.11
C THR A 28 6.50 2.52 0.71
N GLY A 29 5.36 3.20 0.48
CA GLY A 29 4.98 4.40 1.22
C GLY A 29 4.71 4.12 2.70
N ASP A 30 5.06 5.09 3.54
CA ASP A 30 4.94 5.04 5.00
C ASP A 30 3.50 5.04 5.53
N ALA A 31 2.52 5.30 4.67
CA ALA A 31 1.10 5.16 4.97
C ALA A 31 0.50 3.82 4.52
N CYS A 32 1.15 3.08 3.61
CA CYS A 32 0.57 1.88 3.00
C CYS A 32 1.15 0.55 3.47
N SER A 33 2.39 0.54 3.96
CA SER A 33 2.99 -0.66 4.54
C SER A 33 3.99 -0.34 5.64
N VAL A 34 4.24 -1.35 6.49
CA VAL A 34 5.31 -1.34 7.49
C VAL A 34 6.30 -2.46 7.18
N PHE A 35 7.59 -2.18 7.36
CA PHE A 35 8.65 -3.17 7.28
C PHE A 35 9.36 -3.27 8.64
N TYR A 36 9.56 -4.51 9.10
CA TYR A 36 10.39 -4.81 10.26
C TYR A 36 11.27 -6.03 9.94
N ALA A 37 10.72 -7.24 10.01
CA ALA A 37 11.37 -8.46 9.49
C ALA A 37 10.81 -8.86 8.12
N LYS A 38 9.53 -8.54 7.89
CA LYS A 38 8.80 -8.75 6.64
C LYS A 38 7.89 -7.55 6.38
N ARG A 39 7.32 -7.45 5.18
CA ARG A 39 6.43 -6.35 4.79
C ARG A 39 4.97 -6.70 5.07
N PHE A 40 4.23 -5.80 5.71
CA PHE A 40 2.81 -5.94 6.01
C PHE A 40 2.04 -4.74 5.47
N CYS A 41 0.92 -4.96 4.77
CA CYS A 41 0.05 -3.86 4.38
C CYS A 41 -0.58 -3.20 5.61
N ALA A 42 -1.03 -1.95 5.47
CA ALA A 42 -1.60 -1.19 6.59
C ALA A 42 -2.74 -1.93 7.30
N ASP A 43 -3.65 -2.57 6.54
CA ASP A 43 -4.77 -3.33 7.11
C ASP A 43 -4.28 -4.47 8.01
N CYS A 44 -3.38 -5.30 7.48
CA CYS A 44 -2.81 -6.44 8.18
C CYS A 44 -1.98 -5.99 9.40
N ALA A 45 -1.26 -4.87 9.29
CA ALA A 45 -0.48 -4.31 10.39
C ALA A 45 -1.38 -3.81 11.52
N ARG A 46 -2.44 -3.07 11.20
CA ARG A 46 -3.42 -2.56 12.18
C ARG A 46 -4.16 -3.68 12.89
N ALA A 47 -4.60 -4.70 12.15
CA ALA A 47 -5.28 -5.86 12.70
C ALA A 47 -4.39 -6.67 13.68
N ASN A 48 -3.06 -6.54 13.55
CA ASN A 48 -2.08 -7.26 14.36
C ASN A 48 -1.18 -6.31 15.17
N VAL A 49 -1.67 -5.13 15.56
CA VAL A 49 -0.86 -4.07 16.20
C VAL A 49 -0.10 -4.57 17.44
N ALA A 50 -0.73 -5.45 18.23
CA ALA A 50 -0.14 -6.02 19.45
C ALA A 50 1.05 -6.95 19.19
N ALA A 51 1.22 -7.46 17.96
CA ALA A 51 2.34 -8.32 17.59
C ALA A 51 3.61 -7.54 17.22
N PHE A 52 3.52 -6.21 17.08
CA PHE A 52 4.66 -5.36 16.73
C PHE A 52 5.38 -4.81 17.96
N PRO A 53 6.73 -4.82 17.99
CA PRO A 53 7.48 -4.17 19.05
C PRO A 53 7.16 -2.67 19.17
N PRO A 54 7.22 -2.06 20.38
CA PRO A 54 6.91 -0.64 20.58
C PRO A 54 7.71 0.32 19.69
N ALA A 55 8.97 -0.03 19.40
CA ALA A 55 9.81 0.75 18.49
C ALA A 55 9.25 0.83 17.07
N VAL A 56 8.64 -0.25 16.56
CA VAL A 56 8.03 -0.29 15.23
C VAL A 56 6.75 0.54 15.21
N LEU A 57 5.94 0.44 16.28
CA LEU A 57 4.73 1.25 16.43
C LEU A 57 5.05 2.74 16.39
N LYS A 58 6.09 3.17 17.12
CA LYS A 58 6.56 4.56 17.14
C LYS A 58 7.10 5.02 15.80
N ALA A 59 7.91 4.19 15.13
CA ALA A 59 8.54 4.52 13.86
C ALA A 59 7.54 4.58 12.70
N SER A 60 6.46 3.78 12.76
CA SER A 60 5.47 3.65 11.70
C SER A 60 4.12 4.23 12.11
N ALA A 61 4.14 5.36 12.82
CA ALA A 61 2.94 6.02 13.33
C ALA A 61 1.93 6.40 12.24
N LYS A 62 2.31 6.52 10.96
CA LYS A 62 1.37 6.74 9.84
C LYS A 62 0.56 5.49 9.46
N VAL A 63 1.10 4.30 9.72
CA VAL A 63 0.38 3.02 9.57
C VAL A 63 -0.56 2.81 10.75
N PHE A 64 -0.11 3.12 11.97
CA PHE A 64 -0.85 2.82 13.21
C PHE A 64 -1.73 3.97 13.72
N GLY A 65 -1.45 5.21 13.30
CA GLY A 65 -2.17 6.42 13.66
C GLY A 65 -3.30 6.71 12.66
N SER A 66 -4.53 6.65 13.17
CA SER A 66 -5.79 6.84 12.44
C SER A 66 -6.21 5.64 11.59
N ALA A 67 -7.26 4.96 12.06
CA ALA A 67 -8.06 4.04 11.28
C ALA A 67 -8.63 4.77 10.05
N ALA A 68 -8.01 4.62 8.89
CA ALA A 68 -8.77 4.73 7.65
C ALA A 68 -9.83 3.62 7.69
N PRO A 69 -11.08 3.89 7.31
CA PRO A 69 -12.17 2.92 7.45
C PRO A 69 -11.84 1.61 6.74
N PRO A 70 -12.30 0.46 7.27
CA PRO A 70 -12.21 -0.83 6.59
C PRO A 70 -13.01 -0.74 5.30
N GLY A 71 -12.34 -0.46 4.18
CA GLY A 71 -13.02 -0.14 2.93
C GLY A 71 -12.23 0.74 1.96
N ALA A 72 -11.13 1.38 2.38
CA ALA A 72 -10.18 1.95 1.43
C ALA A 72 -9.30 0.85 0.79
N ALA A 73 -9.96 -0.16 0.20
CA ALA A 73 -9.37 -0.86 -0.92
C ALA A 73 -9.18 0.20 -2.02
N SER A 74 -7.99 0.78 -2.08
CA SER A 74 -7.51 1.40 -3.33
C SER A 74 -7.17 0.27 -4.29
N TYR A 75 -8.19 -0.50 -4.67
CA TYR A 75 -8.18 -1.26 -5.89
C TYR A 75 -8.74 -0.29 -6.92
N SER A 76 -7.86 0.40 -7.65
CA SER A 76 -8.31 1.05 -8.88
C SER A 76 -8.63 -0.08 -9.87
N ASN A 77 -9.84 -0.65 -9.76
CA ASN A 77 -10.38 -1.46 -10.83
C ASN A 77 -11.02 -0.55 -11.86
N ARG A 78 -10.16 0.02 -12.70
CA ARG A 78 -10.61 0.71 -13.91
C ARG A 78 -10.51 -0.18 -15.15
N THR A 79 -10.34 -1.51 -15.00
CA THR A 79 -10.08 -2.38 -16.17
C THR A 79 -10.79 -3.75 -16.18
N PHE A 80 -11.51 -4.18 -15.14
CA PHE A 80 -12.27 -5.45 -15.14
C PHE A 80 -13.79 -5.29 -15.19
N LEU A 81 -14.30 -4.21 -15.80
CA LEU A 81 -15.72 -4.12 -16.20
C LEU A 81 -15.93 -4.25 -17.72
N SER A 82 -14.89 -4.53 -18.52
CA SER A 82 -15.02 -4.58 -19.99
C SER A 82 -15.00 -5.98 -20.62
N VAL A 83 -15.05 -7.08 -19.84
CA VAL A 83 -15.06 -8.45 -20.42
C VAL A 83 -16.33 -9.25 -20.09
N ALA A 84 -17.29 -8.66 -19.38
CA ALA A 84 -18.52 -9.36 -18.97
C ALA A 84 -19.72 -9.15 -19.92
N THR A 85 -19.51 -8.66 -21.15
CA THR A 85 -20.61 -8.34 -22.09
C THR A 85 -20.48 -8.96 -23.49
N LEU A 86 -19.60 -9.94 -23.70
CA LEU A 86 -19.46 -10.64 -24.99
C LEU A 86 -19.77 -12.14 -24.88
N TRP A 87 -20.92 -12.44 -24.28
CA TRP A 87 -21.61 -13.74 -24.41
C TRP A 87 -23.12 -13.51 -24.55
N ILE A 88 -23.51 -12.70 -25.55
CA ILE A 88 -24.79 -12.77 -26.26
C ILE A 88 -24.51 -12.37 -27.71
#